data_AF-A0A520ABE0-F1
#
_entry.id   AF-A0A520ABE0-F1
#
_cell.length_a   1.000
_cell.length_b   1.000
_cell.length_c   1.000
_cell.angle_alpha   90.00
_cell.angle_beta   90.00
_cell.angle_gamma   90.00
#
_symmetry.space_group_name_H-M   'P 1'
#
loop_
_entity.id
_entity.type
_entity.pdbx_description
1 polymer ?
#
loop_
_entity_poly.entity_id
_entity_poly.type
_entity_poly.pdbx_seq_one_letter_code
_entity_poly.pdbx_strand_id
1 'polypeptide(L)'
;PVKLNDKQAEWESRSVAAREVNRRWTEGSVTFKKDNIYYLMYSANHFAGEHYAVGYATSKNALGPFKKAENNPILQKSTQDGWEVSGTGHNSVFYSPDGKKMFCVYHARTKSSGKERLVFIDSMSVKGGKISVFGPTVKALSN
;
A
#
# COMPACT_ATOMS: atom_id res chain seq x y z
N PRO A 1 2.63 -13.37 -10.21
CA PRO A 1 3.93 -13.49 -10.94
C PRO A 1 4.01 -14.75 -11.82
N VAL A 2 4.45 -14.58 -13.06
CA VAL A 2 4.66 -15.69 -14.01
C VAL A 2 6.00 -16.41 -13.78
N LYS A 3 6.96 -15.73 -13.14
CA LYS A 3 8.29 -16.26 -12.83
C LYS A 3 8.63 -16.04 -11.35
N LEU A 4 9.32 -17.00 -10.73
CA LEU A 4 9.71 -16.95 -9.32
C LEU A 4 10.82 -15.92 -9.01
N ASN A 5 11.60 -15.52 -10.03
CA ASN A 5 12.64 -14.49 -9.90
C ASN A 5 12.12 -13.05 -10.08
N ASP A 6 10.81 -12.87 -10.31
CA ASP A 6 10.19 -11.56 -10.34
C ASP A 6 10.20 -10.97 -8.92
N LYS A 7 10.87 -9.82 -8.72
CA LYS A 7 10.91 -9.15 -7.41
C LYS A 7 9.51 -8.83 -6.87
N GLN A 8 8.53 -8.62 -7.74
CA GLN A 8 7.14 -8.41 -7.35
C GLN A 8 6.51 -9.70 -6.79
N ALA A 9 7.00 -10.87 -7.20
CA ALA A 9 6.52 -12.16 -6.73
C ALA A 9 6.71 -12.34 -5.23
N GLU A 10 7.82 -11.84 -4.69
CA GLU A 10 8.18 -11.99 -3.29
C GLU A 10 7.08 -11.40 -2.41
N TRP A 11 6.85 -10.08 -2.52
CA TRP A 11 5.92 -9.40 -1.63
C TRP A 11 4.45 -9.77 -1.89
N GLU A 12 4.06 -10.02 -3.14
CA GLU A 12 2.67 -10.40 -3.50
C GLU A 12 2.31 -11.86 -3.16
N SER A 13 3.29 -12.67 -2.74
CA SER A 13 3.07 -14.07 -2.38
C SER A 13 3.22 -14.35 -0.88
N ARG A 14 3.44 -13.32 -0.05
CA ARG A 14 3.77 -13.52 1.37
C ARG A 14 2.70 -14.29 2.13
N SER A 15 1.41 -14.07 1.87
CA SER A 15 0.36 -14.88 2.52
C SER A 15 0.41 -16.36 2.16
N VAL A 16 0.77 -16.69 0.93
CA VAL A 16 0.93 -18.09 0.50
C VAL A 16 2.18 -18.69 1.13
N ALA A 17 3.31 -17.97 1.08
CA ALA A 17 4.58 -18.42 1.64
C ALA A 17 4.50 -18.62 3.16
N ALA A 18 3.81 -17.73 3.86
CA ALA A 18 3.57 -17.79 5.31
C ALA A 18 2.42 -18.73 5.70
N ARG A 19 1.75 -19.37 4.73
CA ARG A 19 0.60 -20.27 4.95
C ARG A 19 -0.59 -19.61 5.66
N GLU A 20 -0.75 -18.30 5.52
CA GLU A 20 -1.97 -17.60 5.96
C GLU A 20 -3.19 -18.07 5.16
N VAL A 21 -2.97 -18.39 3.87
CA VAL A 21 -3.98 -18.94 2.95
C VAL A 21 -3.32 -19.40 1.65
N ASN A 22 -3.89 -20.40 0.98
CA ASN A 22 -3.37 -20.93 -0.28
C ASN A 22 -3.93 -20.21 -1.53
N ARG A 23 -3.92 -18.87 -1.52
CA ARG A 23 -4.37 -18.05 -2.66
C ARG A 23 -3.65 -16.70 -2.67
N ARG A 24 -3.50 -16.13 -3.88
CA ARG A 24 -2.96 -14.78 -4.10
C ARG A 24 -4.11 -13.83 -4.50
N TRP A 25 -4.00 -12.57 -4.09
CA TRP A 25 -4.92 -11.50 -4.49
C TRP A 25 -4.16 -10.28 -4.96
N THR A 26 -4.78 -9.56 -5.89
CA THR A 26 -4.52 -8.17 -6.20
C THR A 26 -5.88 -7.48 -6.28
N GLU A 27 -6.14 -6.49 -5.43
CA GLU A 27 -7.46 -5.87 -5.28
C GLU A 27 -7.35 -4.39 -4.85
N GLY A 28 -8.50 -3.76 -4.58
CA GLY A 28 -8.55 -2.41 -3.99
C GLY A 28 -7.85 -1.36 -4.84
N SER A 29 -8.09 -1.37 -6.16
CA SER A 29 -7.44 -0.46 -7.09
C SER A 29 -7.89 0.98 -6.89
N VAL A 30 -6.94 1.91 -6.72
CA VAL A 30 -7.18 3.35 -6.85
C VAL A 30 -6.25 3.94 -7.90
N THR A 31 -6.83 4.71 -8.82
CA THR A 31 -6.09 5.31 -9.95
C THR A 31 -6.12 6.82 -9.84
N PHE A 32 -4.97 7.45 -10.08
CA PHE A 32 -4.88 8.90 -10.24
C PHE A 32 -3.80 9.27 -11.26
N LYS A 33 -3.87 10.50 -11.78
CA LYS A 33 -2.89 11.04 -12.72
C LYS A 33 -2.10 12.16 -12.06
N LYS A 34 -0.78 12.16 -12.20
CA LYS A 34 0.09 13.26 -11.79
C LYS A 34 1.31 13.33 -12.70
N ASP A 35 1.74 14.53 -13.09
CA ASP A 35 2.91 14.77 -13.93
C ASP A 35 2.90 13.93 -15.23
N ASN A 36 1.73 13.84 -15.89
CA ASN A 36 1.48 13.02 -17.08
C ASN A 36 1.70 11.50 -16.94
N ILE A 37 1.77 10.99 -15.71
CA ILE A 37 1.85 9.57 -15.39
C ILE A 37 0.55 9.14 -14.70
N TYR A 38 0.01 8.00 -15.11
CA TYR A 38 -1.07 7.30 -14.40
C TYR A 38 -0.45 6.39 -13.36
N TYR A 39 -0.96 6.46 -12.14
CA TYR A 39 -0.58 5.60 -11.02
C TYR A 39 -1.79 4.75 -10.66
N LEU A 40 -1.58 3.43 -10.63
CA LEU A 40 -2.54 2.44 -10.17
C LEU A 40 -2.00 1.84 -8.88
N MET A 41 -2.50 2.29 -7.73
CA MET A 41 -2.21 1.64 -6.45
C MET A 41 -3.15 0.44 -6.29
N TYR A 42 -2.68 -0.60 -5.62
CA TYR A 42 -3.43 -1.83 -5.36
C TYR A 42 -2.91 -2.51 -4.10
N SER A 43 -3.75 -3.34 -3.50
CA SER A 43 -3.36 -4.21 -2.39
C SER A 43 -3.10 -5.62 -2.87
N ALA A 44 -2.16 -6.32 -2.24
CA ALA A 44 -1.94 -7.75 -2.44
C ALA A 44 -1.93 -8.49 -1.09
N ASN A 45 -1.83 -9.81 -1.15
CA ASN A 45 -1.91 -10.74 -0.01
C ASN A 45 -3.33 -10.86 0.58
N HIS A 46 -3.48 -11.64 1.64
CA HIS A 46 -4.76 -11.95 2.29
C HIS A 46 -5.22 -10.81 3.20
N PHE A 47 -6.43 -10.29 3.00
CA PHE A 47 -6.96 -9.16 3.80
C PHE A 47 -7.04 -9.40 5.31
N ALA A 48 -7.15 -10.67 5.74
CA ALA A 48 -7.15 -11.06 7.15
C ALA A 48 -5.76 -11.44 7.69
N GLY A 49 -4.76 -11.51 6.80
CA GLY A 49 -3.36 -11.76 7.14
C GLY A 49 -2.61 -10.49 7.52
N GLU A 50 -1.46 -10.67 8.17
CA GLU A 50 -0.58 -9.57 8.55
C GLU A 50 0.22 -9.03 7.37
N HIS A 51 0.38 -9.83 6.32
CA HIS A 51 1.12 -9.48 5.11
C HIS A 51 0.32 -8.68 4.06
N TYR A 52 -0.94 -8.35 4.32
CA TYR A 52 -1.69 -7.42 3.47
C TYR A 52 -0.93 -6.10 3.34
N ALA A 53 -0.71 -5.67 2.10
CA ALA A 53 0.21 -4.59 1.78
C ALA A 53 -0.21 -3.89 0.49
N VAL A 54 0.20 -2.62 0.34
CA VAL A 54 -0.07 -1.78 -0.84
C VAL A 54 1.18 -1.67 -1.71
N GLY A 55 1.00 -1.88 -3.00
CA GLY A 55 1.94 -1.54 -4.06
C GLY A 55 1.30 -0.62 -5.09
N TYR A 56 2.07 -0.27 -6.11
CA TYR A 56 1.55 0.47 -7.25
C TYR A 56 2.26 0.11 -8.56
N ALA A 57 1.63 0.50 -9.66
CA ALA A 57 2.17 0.43 -11.00
C ALA A 57 1.94 1.76 -11.74
N THR A 58 2.78 2.04 -12.74
CA THR A 58 2.70 3.29 -13.52
C THR A 58 2.52 3.03 -15.01
N SER A 59 1.87 3.97 -15.69
CA SER A 59 1.69 3.95 -17.14
C SER A 59 1.64 5.37 -17.72
N LYS A 60 2.02 5.52 -18.99
CA LYS A 60 1.78 6.76 -19.76
C LYS A 60 0.37 6.83 -20.37
N ASN A 61 -0.38 5.73 -20.35
CA ASN A 61 -1.74 5.61 -20.88
C ASN A 61 -2.67 5.05 -19.80
N ALA A 62 -3.87 5.62 -19.66
CA ALA A 62 -4.89 5.20 -18.70
C ALA A 62 -5.25 3.70 -18.82
N LEU A 63 -5.17 3.13 -20.03
CA LEU A 63 -5.48 1.72 -20.31
C LEU A 63 -4.26 0.79 -20.18
N GLY A 64 -3.10 1.33 -19.79
CA GLY A 64 -1.86 0.58 -19.68
C GLY A 64 -1.04 0.51 -20.98
N PRO A 65 -0.04 -0.39 -21.04
CA PRO A 65 0.33 -1.35 -20.00
C PRO A 65 0.90 -0.66 -18.75
N PHE A 66 0.54 -1.16 -17.58
CA PHE A 66 1.07 -0.70 -16.30
C PHE A 66 2.33 -1.50 -15.91
N LYS A 67 3.40 -0.79 -15.54
CA LYS A 67 4.63 -1.39 -15.01
C LYS A 67 4.66 -1.24 -13.49
N LYS A 68 4.72 -2.35 -12.76
CA LYS A 68 4.85 -2.35 -11.30
C LYS A 68 6.13 -1.64 -10.87
N ALA A 69 6.03 -0.85 -9.80
CA ALA A 69 7.15 -0.08 -9.29
C ALA A 69 8.16 -0.95 -8.55
N GLU A 70 9.44 -0.64 -8.70
CA GLU A 70 10.53 -1.39 -8.06
C GLU A 70 10.57 -1.25 -6.54
N ASN A 71 9.98 -0.17 -6.01
CA ASN A 71 9.92 0.09 -4.57
C ASN A 71 8.65 -0.45 -3.89
N ASN A 72 7.93 -1.37 -4.54
CA ASN A 72 6.83 -2.07 -3.89
C ASN A 72 7.35 -3.07 -2.84
N PRO A 73 6.59 -3.32 -1.76
CA PRO A 73 5.38 -2.59 -1.37
C PRO A 73 5.74 -1.24 -0.73
N ILE A 74 4.85 -0.25 -0.88
CA ILE A 74 5.00 1.11 -0.35
C ILE A 74 4.31 1.33 1.00
N LEU A 75 3.47 0.38 1.42
CA LEU A 75 2.81 0.35 2.71
C LEU A 75 2.61 -1.12 3.12
N GLN A 76 3.07 -1.50 4.30
CA GLN A 76 3.05 -2.90 4.78
C GLN A 76 3.08 -2.93 6.31
N LYS A 77 3.07 -4.14 6.90
CA LYS A 77 3.29 -4.33 8.34
C LYS A 77 4.50 -3.56 8.84
N SER A 78 4.37 -2.88 9.98
CA SER A 78 5.43 -2.13 10.66
C SER A 78 5.41 -2.40 12.16
N THR A 79 6.60 -2.46 12.77
CA THR A 79 6.80 -2.57 14.22
C THR A 79 7.51 -1.34 14.81
N GLN A 80 7.45 -0.20 14.10
CA GLN A 80 8.12 1.03 14.51
C GLN A 80 7.54 1.61 15.81
N ASP A 81 8.38 2.31 16.57
CA ASP A 81 8.00 2.98 17.83
C ASP A 81 7.33 2.09 18.89
N GLY A 82 7.59 0.78 18.84
CA GLY A 82 7.01 -0.21 19.76
C GLY A 82 5.55 -0.58 19.45
N TRP A 83 5.01 -0.10 18.35
CA TRP A 83 3.66 -0.42 17.89
C TRP A 83 3.69 -1.42 16.76
N GLU A 84 2.81 -2.41 16.81
CA GLU A 84 2.60 -3.34 15.71
C GLU A 84 1.36 -2.93 14.92
N VAL A 85 1.59 -2.45 13.69
CA VAL A 85 0.55 -2.18 12.70
C VAL A 85 0.66 -3.20 11.58
N SER A 86 -0.43 -3.89 11.27
CA SER A 86 -0.46 -4.95 10.26
C SER A 86 -1.70 -4.86 9.37
N GLY A 87 -1.70 -5.63 8.28
CA GLY A 87 -2.88 -5.72 7.43
C GLY A 87 -3.20 -4.41 6.69
N THR A 88 -2.18 -3.66 6.28
CA THR A 88 -2.32 -2.32 5.71
C THR A 88 -2.75 -2.40 4.25
N GLY A 89 -3.94 -1.87 3.91
CA GLY A 89 -4.36 -1.87 2.51
C GLY A 89 -5.75 -1.33 2.25
N HIS A 90 -6.25 -1.67 1.05
CA HIS A 90 -7.47 -1.15 0.44
C HIS A 90 -7.54 0.38 0.54
N ASN A 91 -6.54 1.03 -0.02
CA ASN A 91 -6.33 2.46 0.19
C ASN A 91 -7.14 3.34 -0.76
N SER A 92 -7.28 4.61 -0.39
CA SER A 92 -7.64 5.71 -1.28
C SER A 92 -6.63 6.86 -1.13
N VAL A 93 -6.72 7.87 -1.98
CA VAL A 93 -5.83 9.03 -2.01
C VAL A 93 -6.66 10.30 -2.01
N PHE A 94 -6.30 11.27 -1.19
CA PHE A 94 -6.94 12.58 -1.15
C PHE A 94 -5.91 13.68 -0.91
N TYR A 95 -6.31 14.93 -1.15
CA TYR A 95 -5.49 16.11 -0.87
C TYR A 95 -6.01 16.81 0.38
N SER A 96 -5.13 17.54 1.08
CA SER A 96 -5.56 18.50 2.11
C SER A 96 -6.56 19.52 1.54
N PRO A 97 -7.37 20.18 2.40
CA PRO A 97 -8.31 21.20 1.95
C PRO A 97 -7.68 22.35 1.13
N ASP A 98 -6.41 22.69 1.41
CA ASP A 98 -5.65 23.69 0.66
C ASP A 98 -4.96 23.15 -0.62
N GLY A 99 -5.13 21.87 -0.92
CA GLY A 99 -4.55 21.18 -2.08
C GLY A 99 -3.05 20.93 -2.03
N LYS A 100 -2.35 21.30 -0.94
CA LYS A 100 -0.87 21.30 -0.90
C LYS A 100 -0.25 19.96 -0.50
N LYS A 101 -0.97 19.13 0.26
CA LYS A 101 -0.48 17.84 0.78
C LYS A 101 -1.32 16.71 0.24
N MET A 102 -0.68 15.61 -0.14
CA MET A 102 -1.36 14.36 -0.48
C MET A 102 -1.37 13.45 0.74
N PHE A 103 -2.44 12.69 0.89
CA PHE A 103 -2.62 11.71 1.94
C PHE A 103 -3.09 10.38 1.35
N CYS A 104 -2.59 9.30 1.94
CA CYS A 104 -3.08 7.95 1.73
C CYS A 104 -3.97 7.58 2.92
N VAL A 105 -5.24 7.28 2.67
CA VAL A 105 -6.16 6.72 3.67
C VAL A 105 -6.29 5.22 3.40
N TYR A 106 -6.21 4.40 4.43
CA TYR A 106 -6.22 2.94 4.30
C TYR A 106 -6.71 2.30 5.60
N HIS A 107 -7.04 1.02 5.56
CA HIS A 107 -7.32 0.28 6.78
C HIS A 107 -6.09 -0.46 7.27
N ALA A 108 -5.95 -0.60 8.58
CA ALA A 108 -4.96 -1.47 9.20
C ALA A 108 -5.49 -2.02 10.52
N ARG A 109 -4.67 -2.83 11.19
CA ARG A 109 -4.93 -3.37 12.53
C ARG A 109 -3.78 -2.99 13.44
N THR A 110 -4.08 -2.80 14.71
CA THR A 110 -3.07 -2.76 15.77
C THR A 110 -3.13 -4.06 16.56
N LYS A 111 -2.10 -4.34 17.37
CA LYS A 111 -2.16 -5.44 18.33
C LYS A 111 -3.42 -5.39 19.22
N SER A 112 -3.84 -4.19 19.63
CA SER A 112 -5.02 -3.99 20.48
C SER A 112 -6.36 -4.10 19.74
N SER A 113 -6.42 -3.81 18.44
CA SER A 113 -7.66 -3.93 17.65
C SER A 113 -8.00 -5.38 17.29
N GLY A 114 -7.04 -6.30 17.43
CA GLY A 114 -7.24 -7.71 17.13
C GLY A 114 -7.61 -7.91 15.65
N LYS A 115 -8.83 -8.36 15.38
CA LYS A 115 -9.33 -8.56 14.00
C LYS A 115 -10.00 -7.31 13.41
N GLU A 116 -10.35 -6.34 14.25
CA GLU A 116 -11.03 -5.12 13.83
C GLU A 116 -10.09 -4.23 13.03
N ARG A 117 -10.61 -3.75 11.90
CA ARG A 117 -9.91 -2.83 11.01
C ARG A 117 -10.20 -1.40 11.46
N LEU A 118 -9.14 -0.61 11.60
CA LEU A 118 -9.23 0.82 11.90
C LEU A 118 -8.84 1.62 10.66
N VAL A 119 -9.29 2.86 10.59
CA VAL A 119 -8.90 3.81 9.53
C VAL A 119 -7.59 4.49 9.95
N PHE A 120 -6.63 4.50 9.03
CA PHE A 120 -5.36 5.20 9.15
C PHE A 120 -5.24 6.22 8.02
N ILE A 121 -4.55 7.33 8.30
CA ILE A 121 -4.27 8.38 7.32
C ILE A 121 -2.81 8.78 7.50
N ASP A 122 -2.03 8.68 6.43
CA ASP A 122 -0.64 9.13 6.41
C ASP A 122 -0.36 10.04 5.23
N SER A 123 0.59 10.95 5.43
CA SER A 123 1.07 11.80 4.34
C SER A 123 1.70 10.95 3.23
N MET A 124 1.54 11.40 2.00
CA MET A 124 2.02 10.74 0.80
C MET A 124 2.74 11.77 -0.07
N SER A 125 3.73 11.32 -0.85
CA SER A 125 4.29 12.14 -1.91
C SER A 125 4.50 11.34 -3.19
N VAL A 126 4.49 12.07 -4.31
CA VAL A 126 4.79 11.56 -5.64
C VAL A 126 5.88 12.44 -6.23
N LYS A 127 7.08 11.89 -6.38
CA LYS A 127 8.27 12.60 -6.91
C LYS A 127 9.00 11.72 -7.91
N GLY A 128 9.28 12.26 -9.09
CA GLY A 128 10.04 11.55 -10.13
C GLY A 128 9.44 10.19 -10.53
N GLY A 129 8.11 10.09 -10.61
CA GLY A 129 7.44 8.83 -10.92
C GLY A 129 7.33 7.84 -9.75
N LYS A 130 7.83 8.19 -8.56
CA LYS A 130 7.84 7.32 -7.38
C LYS A 130 6.85 7.78 -6.33
N ILE A 131 6.06 6.84 -5.81
CA ILE A 131 5.19 7.03 -4.65
C ILE A 131 5.96 6.71 -3.37
N SER A 132 5.76 7.52 -2.33
CA SER A 132 6.15 7.22 -0.95
C SER A 132 4.99 7.54 -0.01
N VAL A 133 4.66 6.63 0.89
CA VAL A 133 3.70 6.85 1.99
C VAL A 133 4.52 6.92 3.28
N PHE A 134 4.34 7.98 4.06
CA PHE A 134 5.11 8.24 5.27
C PHE A 134 4.39 7.66 6.49
N GLY A 135 4.18 6.34 6.46
CA GLY A 135 3.48 5.58 7.47
C GLY A 135 3.79 4.08 7.40
N PRO A 136 3.10 3.23 8.18
CA PRO A 136 1.97 3.59 9.03
C PRO A 136 2.39 4.33 10.30
N THR A 137 1.79 5.49 10.58
CA THR A 137 2.00 6.22 11.85
C THR A 137 0.94 5.89 12.89
N VAL A 138 1.35 5.90 14.15
CA VAL A 138 0.52 5.59 15.35
C VAL A 138 0.59 6.69 16.40
N LYS A 139 1.45 7.68 16.17
CA LYS A 139 1.58 8.89 16.96
C LYS A 139 1.24 10.06 16.05
N ALA A 140 0.53 11.05 16.58
CA ALA A 140 0.41 12.31 15.88
C ALA A 140 1.83 12.88 15.65
N LEU A 141 2.05 13.47 14.47
CA LEU A 141 3.25 14.26 14.24
C LEU A 141 3.27 15.37 15.31
N SER A 142 4.33 15.44 16.10
CA SER A 142 4.55 16.55 17.02
C SER A 142 4.68 17.83 16.20
N ASN A 143 3.85 18.83 16.53
CA ASN A 143 3.91 20.18 15.96
C ASN A 143 5.22 20.88 16.33
#